data_AF-A0A930FD00-F1
#
_entry.id   AF-A0A930FD00-F1
#
_cell.length_a   1.000
_cell.length_b   1.000
_cell.length_c   1.000
_cell.angle_alpha   90.00
_cell.angle_beta   90.00
_cell.angle_gamma   90.00
#
_symmetry.space_group_name_H-M   'P 1'
#
loop_
_entity.id
_entity.type
_entity.pdbx_description
1 polymer ?
#
loop_
_entity_poly.entity_id
_entity_poly.type
_entity_poly.pdbx_seq_one_letter_code
_entity_poly.pdbx_strand_id
1 'polypeptide(L)'
;MRISEKNQLSAEQSVACNSSGMGIVVSASAGAGKTKVLVSRLVKRCIEDNPRVPLSRILALTFTEAAASEMKKRVAQELNEIKQLAEKEDNVNQELIQYI
;
A
#
# COMPACT_ATOMS: atom_id res chain seq x y z
N MET A 1 -15.08 4.57 0.43
CA MET A 1 -14.55 3.21 0.21
C MET A 1 -13.31 3.04 1.09
N ARG A 2 -13.31 2.09 2.02
CA ARG A 2 -12.24 1.91 3.01
C ARG A 2 -11.54 0.61 2.63
N ILE A 3 -10.24 0.64 2.37
CA ILE A 3 -9.40 -0.53 1.98
C ILE A 3 -9.41 -1.66 3.06
N SER A 4 -10.11 -1.43 4.16
CA SER A 4 -10.03 -2.14 5.43
C SER A 4 -10.63 -3.55 5.49
N GLU A 5 -11.38 -4.05 4.49
CA GLU A 5 -11.94 -5.41 4.60
C GLU A 5 -11.03 -6.52 4.05
N LYS A 6 -10.22 -6.25 3.01
CA LYS A 6 -9.29 -7.25 2.45
C LYS A 6 -7.93 -7.30 3.17
N ASN A 7 -7.59 -6.25 3.91
CA ASN A 7 -6.30 -6.08 4.58
C ASN A 7 -6.46 -5.99 6.10
N GLN A 8 -6.98 -7.04 6.74
CA GLN A 8 -6.86 -7.15 8.20
C GLN A 8 -5.37 -7.16 8.57
N LEU A 9 -4.92 -6.02 9.09
CA LEU A 9 -3.63 -5.81 9.73
C LEU A 9 -3.84 -5.96 11.23
N SER A 10 -2.89 -6.56 11.95
CA SER A 10 -2.88 -6.49 13.41
C SER A 10 -2.78 -5.04 13.88
N ALA A 11 -3.02 -4.78 15.17
CA ALA A 11 -2.87 -3.44 15.73
C ALA A 11 -1.47 -2.87 15.47
N GLU A 12 -0.43 -3.67 15.68
CA GLU A 12 0.97 -3.28 15.47
C GLU A 12 1.28 -3.04 13.99
N GLN A 13 0.77 -3.89 13.10
CA GLN A 13 0.91 -3.74 11.66
C GLN A 13 0.21 -2.48 11.16
N SER A 14 -0.96 -2.17 11.71
CA SER A 14 -1.72 -0.95 11.43
C SER A 14 -0.95 0.29 11.88
N VAL A 15 -0.35 0.28 13.08
CA VAL A 15 0.53 1.37 13.54
C VAL A 15 1.67 1.57 12.54
N ALA A 16 2.41 0.51 12.19
CA ALA A 16 3.50 0.58 11.22
C ALA A 16 3.05 1.06 9.82
N CYS A 17 1.85 0.70 9.38
CA CYS A 17 1.26 1.15 8.12
C CYS A 17 0.89 2.65 8.17
N ASN A 18 0.35 3.11 9.29
CA ASN A 18 -0.23 4.44 9.44
C ASN A 18 0.75 5.53 9.88
N SER A 19 1.88 5.19 10.52
CA SER A 19 2.87 6.18 10.96
C SER A 19 3.38 7.03 9.80
N SER A 20 3.46 8.35 9.94
CA SER A 20 4.00 9.25 8.93
C SER A 20 4.63 10.48 9.58
N GLY A 21 5.34 11.31 8.80
CA GLY A 21 6.00 12.53 9.30
C GLY A 21 7.32 12.29 10.06
N MET A 22 7.76 11.04 10.21
CA MET A 22 9.02 10.68 10.84
C MET A 22 9.59 9.37 10.28
N GLY A 23 10.88 9.14 10.50
CA GLY A 23 11.52 7.84 10.25
C GLY A 23 11.04 6.82 11.28
N ILE A 24 10.67 5.62 10.82
CA ILE A 24 10.27 4.51 11.69
C ILE A 24 11.17 3.31 11.43
N VAL A 25 11.42 2.53 12.48
CA VAL A 25 12.07 1.22 12.38
C VAL A 25 11.10 0.19 12.91
N VAL A 26 10.87 -0.86 12.11
CA VAL A 26 9.93 -1.93 12.46
C VAL A 26 10.71 -3.23 12.61
N SER A 27 10.76 -3.74 13.84
CA SER A 27 11.32 -5.05 14.15
C SER A 27 10.27 -6.13 13.90
N ALA A 28 10.58 -7.11 13.04
CA ALA A 28 9.61 -8.15 12.67
C ALA A 28 10.28 -9.49 12.36
N SER A 29 9.81 -10.54 13.03
CA SER A 29 10.27 -11.93 12.84
C SER A 29 9.90 -12.48 11.45
N ALA A 30 10.48 -13.62 11.07
CA ALA A 30 10.05 -14.35 9.89
C ALA A 30 8.55 -14.68 9.99
N GLY A 31 7.82 -14.60 8.88
CA GLY A 31 6.37 -14.86 8.86
C GLY A 31 5.49 -13.73 9.44
N ALA A 32 6.03 -12.70 10.07
CA ALA A 32 5.26 -11.59 10.67
C ALA A 32 4.53 -10.65 9.67
N GLY A 33 4.49 -11.01 8.37
CA GLY A 33 3.79 -10.22 7.36
C GLY A 33 4.51 -8.94 6.91
N LYS A 34 5.83 -8.83 7.09
CA LYS A 34 6.64 -7.64 6.69
C LYS A 34 6.28 -7.08 5.31
N THR A 35 6.24 -7.96 4.30
CA THR A 35 5.93 -7.57 2.92
C THR A 35 4.49 -7.07 2.80
N LYS A 36 3.53 -7.69 3.49
CA LYS A 36 2.13 -7.23 3.51
C LYS A 36 2.05 -5.81 4.07
N VAL A 37 2.68 -5.54 5.22
CA VAL A 37 2.71 -4.22 5.84
C VAL A 37 3.33 -3.16 4.91
N LEU A 38 4.45 -3.47 4.25
CA LEU A 38 5.09 -2.54 3.32
C LEU A 38 4.24 -2.24 2.09
N VAL A 39 3.60 -3.25 1.50
CA VAL A 39 2.73 -3.09 0.33
C VAL A 39 1.48 -2.28 0.71
N SER A 40 0.79 -2.64 1.80
CA SER A 40 -0.36 -1.88 2.32
C SER A 40 0.01 -0.42 2.61
N ARG A 41 1.18 -0.18 3.22
CA ARG A 41 1.69 1.17 3.50
C ARG A 41 1.90 1.98 2.24
N LEU A 42 2.52 1.38 1.22
CA LEU A 42 2.80 2.06 -0.05
C LEU A 42 1.51 2.41 -0.78
N VAL A 43 0.57 1.46 -0.89
CA VAL A 43 -0.74 1.69 -1.51
C VAL A 43 -1.49 2.79 -0.77
N LYS A 44 -1.59 2.72 0.57
CA LYS A 44 -2.22 3.75 1.41
C LYS A 44 -1.65 5.14 1.14
N ARG A 45 -0.32 5.28 1.10
CA ARG A 45 0.34 6.57 0.79
C ARG A 45 -0.05 7.13 -0.58
N CYS A 46 -0.33 6.25 -1.55
CA CYS A 46 -0.68 6.66 -2.91
C CYS A 46 -2.12 7.10 -3.08
N ILE A 47 -3.08 6.46 -2.37
CA ILE A 47 -4.50 6.65 -2.68
C ILE A 47 -5.36 7.16 -1.51
N GLU A 48 -4.97 6.89 -0.27
CA GLU A 48 -5.77 7.28 0.92
C GLU A 48 -5.21 8.50 1.65
N ASP A 49 -3.89 8.66 1.70
CA ASP A 49 -3.28 9.78 2.41
C ASP A 49 -3.68 11.13 1.79
N ASN A 50 -3.72 12.17 2.63
CA ASN A 50 -3.97 13.54 2.19
C ASN A 50 -2.84 14.47 2.70
N PRO A 51 -2.00 15.03 1.81
CA PRO A 51 -1.99 14.83 0.36
C PRO A 51 -1.48 13.42 -0.01
N ARG A 52 -1.98 12.92 -1.15
CA ARG A 52 -1.52 11.65 -1.75
C ARG A 52 -0.08 11.78 -2.25
N VAL A 53 0.67 10.69 -2.18
CA VAL A 53 2.05 10.60 -2.68
C VAL A 53 2.06 9.85 -4.01
N PRO A 54 2.44 10.48 -5.14
CA PRO A 54 2.60 9.76 -6.39
C PRO A 54 3.60 8.61 -6.26
N LEU A 55 3.30 7.47 -6.89
CA LEU A 55 4.20 6.30 -6.94
C LEU A 55 5.62 6.66 -7.40
N SER A 56 5.74 7.59 -8.35
CA SER A 56 7.02 8.11 -8.87
C SER A 56 7.86 8.85 -7.83
N ARG A 57 7.30 9.19 -6.66
CA ARG A 57 7.99 9.82 -5.53
C ARG A 57 8.31 8.85 -4.39
N ILE A 58 8.13 7.54 -4.60
CA ILE A 58 8.43 6.53 -3.59
C ILE A 58 9.62 5.68 -4.06
N LEU A 59 10.66 5.61 -3.23
CA LEU A 59 11.77 4.68 -3.39
C LEU A 59 11.59 3.51 -2.42
N ALA A 60 11.45 2.30 -2.95
CA ALA A 60 11.46 1.06 -2.18
C ALA A 60 12.72 0.26 -2.51
N LEU A 61 13.44 -0.20 -1.48
CA LEU A 61 14.69 -0.96 -1.62
C LEU A 61 14.57 -2.31 -0.92
N THR A 62 15.13 -3.35 -1.54
CA THR A 62 15.18 -4.72 -1.01
C THR A 62 16.57 -5.31 -1.24
N PHE A 63 16.91 -6.37 -0.49
CA PHE A 63 18.24 -6.99 -0.57
C PHE A 63 18.48 -7.76 -1.88
N THR A 64 17.42 -8.24 -2.54
CA THR A 64 17.53 -9.03 -3.77
C THR A 64 16.59 -8.52 -4.85
N GLU A 65 16.97 -8.73 -6.11
CA GLU A 65 16.14 -8.43 -7.29
C GLU A 65 14.81 -9.21 -7.27
N ALA A 66 14.83 -10.47 -6.82
CA ALA A 66 13.63 -11.28 -6.69
C ALA A 66 12.63 -10.66 -5.69
N ALA A 67 13.11 -10.15 -4.56
CA ALA A 67 12.27 -9.47 -3.58
C ALA A 67 11.72 -8.14 -4.12
N ALA A 68 12.53 -7.39 -4.89
CA ALA A 68 12.09 -6.15 -5.52
C ALA A 68 10.97 -6.42 -6.55
N SER A 69 11.17 -7.42 -7.42
CA SER A 69 10.21 -7.82 -8.44
C SER A 69 8.88 -8.29 -7.82
N GLU A 70 8.95 -9.10 -6.77
CA GLU A 70 7.77 -9.56 -6.03
C GLU A 70 7.03 -8.38 -5.35
N MET A 71 7.76 -7.44 -4.75
CA MET A 71 7.15 -6.24 -4.16
C MET A 71 6.43 -5.40 -5.21
N LYS A 72 7.06 -5.18 -6.37
CA LYS A 72 6.46 -4.46 -7.50
C LYS A 72 5.17 -5.15 -7.99
N LYS A 73 5.20 -6.47 -8.14
CA LYS A 73 4.03 -7.27 -8.55
C LYS A 73 2.87 -7.12 -7.57
N ARG A 74 3.13 -7.21 -6.25
CA ARG A 74 2.09 -7.08 -5.21
C ARG A 74 1.44 -5.71 -5.19
N VAL A 75 2.25 -4.65 -5.28
CA VAL A 75 1.74 -3.27 -5.35
C VAL A 75 0.86 -3.08 -6.59
N ALA A 76 1.33 -3.52 -7.76
CA ALA A 76 0.56 -3.41 -9.00
C ALA A 76 -0.76 -4.20 -8.94
N GLN A 77 -0.75 -5.39 -8.35
CA GLN A 77 -1.95 -6.19 -8.17
C GLN A 77 -2.97 -5.47 -7.28
N GLU A 78 -2.55 -4.96 -6.13
CA GLU A 78 -3.46 -4.31 -5.17
C GLU A 78 -4.09 -3.04 -5.76
N LEU A 79 -3.29 -2.24 -6.46
CA LEU A 79 -3.78 -1.06 -7.18
C LEU A 79 -4.77 -1.40 -8.30
N ASN A 80 -4.50 -2.46 -9.07
CA ASN A 80 -5.42 -2.94 -10.10
C ASN A 80 -6.75 -3.45 -9.51
N GLU A 81 -6.70 -4.17 -8.39
CA GLU A 81 -7.90 -4.61 -7.69
C GLU A 81 -8.73 -3.41 -7.21
N ILE A 82 -8.09 -2.39 -6.65
CA ILE A 82 -8.75 -1.15 -6.23
C ILE A 82 -9.39 -0.43 -7.42
N LYS A 83 -8.68 -0.32 -8.54
CA LYS A 83 -9.20 0.29 -9.76
C LYS A 83 -10.43 -0.45 -10.29
N GLN A 84 -10.40 -1.78 -10.35
CA GLN A 84 -11.53 -2.59 -10.81
C GLN A 84 -12.75 -2.46 -9.88
N LEU A 85 -12.53 -2.36 -8.58
CA LEU A 85 -13.61 -2.13 -7.61
C LEU A 85 -14.19 -0.73 -7.77
N ALA A 86 -13.34 0.28 -7.99
CA ALA A 86 -13.74 1.64 -8.28
C ALA A 86 -14.55 1.76 -9.58
N GLU A 87 -14.23 0.99 -10.62
CA GLU A 87 -14.97 0.99 -11.90
C GLU A 87 -16.36 0.32 -11.80
N LYS A 88 -16.59 -0.54 -10.80
CA LYS A 88 -17.86 -1.28 -10.64
C LYS A 88 -18.90 -0.55 -9.79
N GLU A 89 -18.49 0.42 -8.98
CA GLU A 89 -19.40 1.25 -8.22
C GLU A 89 -19.77 2.47 -9.08
N ASP A 90 -21.04 2.59 -9.50
CA ASP A 90 -21.58 3.66 -10.37
C ASP A 90 -21.41 5.10 -9.82
N ASN A 91 -20.76 5.28 -8.67
CA ASN A 91 -20.61 6.54 -7.94
C ASN A 91 -19.15 6.91 -7.62
N VAL A 92 -18.16 6.45 -8.40
CA VAL A 92 -16.76 6.66 -8.02
C VAL A 92 -16.14 7.93 -8.61
N ASN A 93 -15.52 8.70 -7.70
CA ASN A 93 -14.61 9.81 -7.97
C ASN A 93 -13.58 9.43 -9.04
N GLN A 94 -13.79 9.88 -10.28
CA GLN A 94 -12.83 9.72 -11.38
C GLN A 94 -11.42 10.23 -11.01
N GLU A 95 -11.33 11.17 -10.05
CA GLU A 95 -10.07 11.65 -9.49
C GLU A 95 -9.17 10.53 -8.95
N LEU A 96 -9.70 9.46 -8.33
CA LEU A 96 -8.88 8.37 -7.77
C LEU A 96 -8.16 7.56 -8.85
N ILE A 97 -8.81 7.36 -10.00
CA ILE A 97 -8.25 6.58 -11.12
C ILE A 97 -7.03 7.29 -11.71
N GLN A 98 -6.96 8.62 -11.66
CA GLN A 98 -5.80 9.37 -12.16
C GLN A 98 -4.51 9.09 -11.36
N TYR A 99 -4.63 8.65 -10.11
CA TYR A 99 -3.48 8.41 -9.22
C TYR A 99 -3.04 6.93 -9.19
N ILE A 100 -3.74 6.06 -9.92
CA ILE A 100 -3.46 4.62 -10.04
C ILE A 100 -2.90 4.33 -11.43
#